data_AF-A0A543CX15-F1
#
_entry.id   AF-A0A543CX15-F1
#
_cell.length_a   1.000
_cell.length_b   1.000
_cell.length_c   1.000
_cell.angle_alpha   90.00
_cell.angle_beta   90.00
_cell.angle_gamma   90.00
#
_symmetry.space_group_name_H-M   'P 1'
#
loop_
_entity.id
_entity.type
_entity.pdbx_description
1 polymer ?
#
loop_
_entity_poly.entity_id
_entity_poly.type
_entity_poly.pdbx_seq_one_letter_code
_entity_poly.pdbx_strand_id
1 'polypeptide(L)'
;MLRLPVQPMVARPAPELPMGSGWSYEPKADGFRVIAAVAGGRARLLSRQQRSLTRFFPEVAQALAAQFTDVVLDGELVVVSGGGRLDFTALQRRLTTPGAAADAPASYNRSTHGFAGRLRRVRYRSGQVRLRPALSAL
;
A
#
# COMPACT_ATOMS: atom_id res chain seq x y z
N MET A 1 15.73 0.21 14.59
CA MET A 1 14.93 -0.59 13.64
C MET A 1 13.54 -0.75 14.24
N LEU A 2 12.47 -0.37 13.52
CA LEU A 2 11.11 -0.55 14.03
C LEU A 2 10.77 -2.03 14.11
N ARG A 3 10.40 -2.48 15.30
CA ARG A 3 9.92 -3.84 15.53
C ARG A 3 8.40 -3.86 15.32
N LEU A 4 7.92 -4.76 14.49
CA LEU A 4 6.50 -5.10 14.46
C LEU A 4 6.12 -5.75 15.80
N PRO A 5 4.94 -5.48 16.37
CA PRO A 5 3.82 -4.76 15.76
C PRO A 5 3.94 -3.23 15.82
N VAL A 6 3.66 -2.54 14.71
CA VAL A 6 3.45 -1.08 14.70
C VAL A 6 1.94 -0.82 14.74
N GLN A 7 1.49 -0.03 15.72
CA GLN A 7 0.09 0.40 15.76
C GLN A 7 -0.11 1.57 14.78
N PRO A 8 -1.05 1.47 13.82
CA PRO A 8 -1.26 2.54 12.85
C PRO A 8 -1.85 3.79 13.50
N MET A 9 -1.44 4.98 13.03
CA MET A 9 -2.03 6.25 13.48
C MET A 9 -3.49 6.35 13.06
N VAL A 10 -4.38 6.79 13.94
CA VAL A 10 -5.82 6.93 13.63
C VAL A 10 -6.15 8.40 13.38
N ALA A 11 -6.92 8.67 12.31
CA ALA A 11 -7.43 10.00 12.02
C ALA A 11 -8.65 10.32 12.89
N ARG A 12 -8.79 11.59 13.30
CA ARG A 12 -10.01 12.09 13.92
C ARG A 12 -10.95 12.65 12.84
N PRO A 13 -12.26 12.36 12.88
CA PRO A 13 -13.20 12.99 11.97
C PRO A 13 -13.22 14.51 12.22
N ALA A 14 -13.29 15.27 11.13
CA ALA A 14 -13.43 16.72 11.15
C ALA A 14 -14.55 17.12 10.20
N PRO A 15 -15.37 18.13 10.55
CA PRO A 15 -16.45 18.58 9.68
C PRO A 15 -15.94 19.30 8.43
N GLU A 16 -14.74 19.88 8.50
CA GLU A 16 -14.12 20.64 7.42
C GLU A 16 -12.64 20.26 7.29
N LEU A 17 -12.09 20.45 6.08
CA LEU A 17 -10.66 20.28 5.85
C LEU A 17 -9.89 21.40 6.58
N PRO A 18 -8.91 21.07 7.43
CA PRO A 18 -8.16 22.08 8.14
C PRO A 18 -7.36 22.93 7.14
N MET A 19 -7.28 24.24 7.39
CA MET A 19 -6.60 25.21 6.52
C MET A 19 -5.30 25.73 7.14
N GLY A 20 -4.45 26.32 6.31
CA GLY A 20 -3.21 27.00 6.73
C GLY A 20 -1.94 26.25 6.36
N SER A 21 -0.79 26.89 6.64
CA SER A 21 0.53 26.31 6.39
C SER A 21 0.79 25.12 7.31
N GLY A 22 1.35 24.04 6.76
CA GLY A 22 1.71 22.84 7.50
C GLY A 22 0.77 21.65 7.30
N TRP A 23 -0.36 21.85 6.62
CA TRP A 23 -1.25 20.75 6.23
C TRP A 23 -0.81 20.12 4.90
N SER A 24 -0.92 18.81 4.81
CA SER A 24 -0.83 18.03 3.57
C SER A 24 -2.11 17.22 3.43
N TYR A 25 -2.65 17.16 2.21
CA TYR A 25 -3.88 16.47 1.92
C TYR A 25 -3.60 15.24 1.05
N GLU A 26 -4.21 14.13 1.41
CA GLU A 26 -4.19 12.91 0.62
C GLU A 26 -5.63 12.48 0.34
N PRO A 27 -5.95 12.05 -0.90
CA PRO A 27 -7.24 11.45 -1.17
C PRO A 27 -7.46 10.24 -0.26
N LYS A 28 -8.59 10.23 0.44
CA LYS A 28 -9.00 9.05 1.20
C LYS A 28 -9.35 7.93 0.23
N ALA A 29 -8.47 6.95 0.09
CA ALA A 29 -8.77 5.73 -0.64
C ALA A 29 -9.63 4.80 0.24
N ASP A 30 -10.59 4.12 -0.37
CA ASP A 30 -11.36 3.06 0.27
C ASP A 30 -10.78 1.70 -0.13
N GLY A 31 -10.02 1.09 0.79
CA GLY A 31 -9.32 -0.16 0.55
C GLY A 31 -9.07 -0.95 1.84
N PHE A 32 -7.96 -1.68 1.87
CA PHE A 32 -7.45 -2.29 3.10
C PHE A 32 -6.21 -1.55 3.58
N ARG A 33 -6.29 -0.96 4.77
CA ARG A 33 -5.10 -0.45 5.44
C ARG A 33 -4.11 -1.57 5.75
N VAL A 34 -2.88 -1.38 5.30
CA VAL A 34 -1.78 -2.34 5.37
C VAL A 34 -0.49 -1.70 5.84
N ILE A 35 0.10 -2.34 6.84
CA ILE A 35 1.48 -2.14 7.22
C ILE A 35 2.36 -3.10 6.40
N ALA A 36 3.23 -2.54 5.56
CA ALA A 36 4.21 -3.32 4.81
C ALA A 36 5.58 -3.22 5.49
N ALA A 37 6.11 -4.35 5.94
CA ALA A 37 7.47 -4.43 6.46
C ALA A 37 8.38 -5.07 5.42
N VAL A 38 9.38 -4.34 4.97
CA VAL A 38 10.36 -4.79 3.98
C VAL A 38 11.70 -4.95 4.69
N ALA A 39 12.26 -6.16 4.65
CA ALA A 39 13.56 -6.48 5.23
C ALA A 39 14.15 -7.71 4.52
N GLY A 40 15.47 -7.70 4.28
CA GLY A 40 16.18 -8.84 3.71
C GLY A 40 15.62 -9.30 2.36
N GLY A 41 15.29 -8.35 1.48
CA GLY A 41 14.77 -8.63 0.12
C GLY A 41 13.36 -9.22 0.10
N ARG A 42 12.61 -9.16 1.20
CA ARG A 42 11.23 -9.66 1.29
C ARG A 42 10.32 -8.60 1.91
N ALA A 43 9.07 -8.54 1.45
CA ALA A 43 8.03 -7.73 2.05
C ALA A 43 6.96 -8.62 2.70
N ARG A 44 6.50 -8.21 3.88
CA ARG A 44 5.34 -8.79 4.57
C ARG A 44 4.25 -7.74 4.64
N LEU A 45 3.05 -8.09 4.18
CA LEU A 45 1.86 -7.26 4.23
C LEU A 45 1.00 -7.68 5.42
N LEU A 46 0.70 -6.74 6.32
CA LEU A 46 -0.09 -6.98 7.53
C LEU A 46 -1.30 -6.06 7.53
N SER A 47 -2.49 -6.60 7.80
CA SER A 47 -3.68 -5.78 8.01
C SER A 47 -3.57 -4.95 9.30
N ARG A 48 -4.52 -4.04 9.53
CA ARG A 48 -4.67 -3.32 10.80
C ARG A 48 -4.69 -4.25 12.03
N GLN A 49 -5.25 -5.45 11.90
CA GLN A 49 -5.32 -6.47 12.96
C GLN A 49 -4.16 -7.48 12.88
N GLN A 50 -3.09 -7.13 12.16
CA GLN A 50 -1.86 -7.92 12.04
C GLN A 50 -2.00 -9.26 11.33
N ARG A 51 -3.12 -9.49 10.64
CA ARG A 51 -3.30 -10.68 9.83
C ARG A 51 -2.43 -10.57 8.59
N SER A 52 -1.70 -11.63 8.25
CA SER A 52 -0.87 -11.64 7.04
C SER A 52 -1.75 -11.61 5.80
N LEU A 53 -1.58 -10.57 4.98
CA LEU A 53 -2.23 -10.44 3.68
C LEU A 53 -1.31 -10.86 2.52
N THR A 54 -0.03 -11.11 2.80
CA THR A 54 1.03 -11.35 1.80
C THR A 54 0.65 -12.42 0.76
N ARG A 55 0.05 -13.54 1.21
CA ARG A 55 -0.36 -14.64 0.32
C ARG A 55 -1.43 -14.26 -0.71
N PHE A 56 -2.23 -13.24 -0.42
CA PHE A 56 -3.31 -12.79 -1.30
C PHE A 56 -2.84 -11.73 -2.29
N PHE A 57 -1.73 -11.05 -2.00
CA PHE A 57 -1.14 -9.96 -2.80
C PHE A 57 0.37 -10.16 -3.01
N PRO A 58 0.80 -11.34 -3.53
CA PRO A 58 2.21 -11.62 -3.72
C PRO A 58 2.89 -10.61 -4.66
N GLU A 59 2.17 -10.11 -5.67
CA GLU A 59 2.68 -9.13 -6.64
C GLU A 59 3.02 -7.78 -5.99
N VAL A 60 2.22 -7.36 -5.01
CA VAL A 60 2.48 -6.12 -4.26
C VAL A 60 3.68 -6.31 -3.33
N ALA A 61 3.77 -7.46 -2.65
CA ALA A 61 4.90 -7.77 -1.79
C ALA A 61 6.22 -7.81 -2.58
N GLN A 62 6.23 -8.44 -3.76
CA GLN A 62 7.40 -8.49 -4.64
C GLN A 62 7.82 -7.09 -5.10
N ALA A 63 6.87 -6.25 -5.53
CA ALA A 63 7.17 -4.89 -5.97
C ALA A 63 7.76 -4.02 -4.84
N LEU A 64 7.21 -4.12 -3.63
CA LEU A 64 7.74 -3.40 -2.48
C LEU A 64 9.14 -3.89 -2.08
N ALA A 65 9.39 -5.19 -2.15
CA ALA A 65 10.71 -5.76 -1.87
C ALA A 65 11.77 -5.40 -2.92
N ALA A 66 11.36 -5.20 -4.18
CA ALA A 66 12.25 -4.71 -5.23
C ALA A 66 12.57 -3.23 -5.08
N GLN A 67 11.65 -2.44 -4.50
CA GLN A 67 11.80 -0.99 -4.38
C GLN A 67 12.45 -0.54 -3.07
N PHE A 68 12.31 -1.32 -1.99
CA PHE A 68 12.79 -0.96 -0.66
C PHE A 68 13.58 -2.10 -0.02
N THR A 69 14.46 -1.77 0.93
CA THR A 69 15.34 -2.78 1.56
C THR A 69 15.09 -2.95 3.05
N ASP A 70 14.82 -1.87 3.79
CA ASP A 70 14.70 -1.92 5.26
C ASP A 70 13.78 -0.82 5.79
N VAL A 71 12.46 -1.00 5.58
CA VAL A 71 11.43 0.00 5.88
C VAL A 71 10.15 -0.60 6.42
N VAL A 72 9.43 0.19 7.21
CA VAL A 72 8.02 -0.06 7.51
C VAL A 72 7.18 1.05 6.87
N LEU A 73 6.18 0.65 6.09
CA LEU A 73 5.28 1.53 5.36
C LEU A 73 3.86 1.36 5.88
N ASP A 74 3.14 2.46 6.02
CA ASP A 74 1.69 2.50 6.23
C ASP A 74 1.00 3.00 4.96
N GLY A 75 -0.12 2.40 4.62
CA GLY A 75 -0.80 2.68 3.37
C GLY A 75 -2.01 1.79 3.14
N GLU A 76 -2.62 1.95 1.97
CA GLU A 76 -3.87 1.33 1.58
C GLU A 76 -3.64 0.42 0.37
N LEU A 77 -4.00 -0.87 0.50
CA LEU A 77 -4.18 -1.74 -0.65
C LEU A 77 -5.50 -1.41 -1.33
N VAL A 78 -5.44 -1.18 -2.63
CA VAL A 78 -6.62 -0.91 -3.47
C VAL A 78 -6.57 -1.76 -4.73
N VAL A 79 -7.72 -2.03 -5.32
CA VAL A 79 -7.82 -2.56 -6.69
C VAL A 79 -8.36 -1.44 -7.56
N VAL A 80 -7.78 -1.27 -8.76
CA VAL A 80 -8.24 -0.29 -9.74
C VAL A 80 -8.89 -1.04 -10.91
N SER A 81 -10.16 -0.75 -11.18
CA SER A 81 -10.90 -1.33 -12.30
C SER A 81 -10.75 -0.51 -13.59
N GLY A 82 -11.33 -0.99 -14.69
CA GLY A 82 -11.38 -0.28 -15.96
C GLY A 82 -11.91 1.16 -15.79
N GLY A 83 -11.21 2.13 -16.38
CA GLY A 83 -11.54 3.55 -16.24
C GLY A 83 -10.94 4.24 -15.01
N GLY A 84 -10.08 3.56 -14.23
CA GLY A 84 -9.30 4.18 -13.15
C GLY A 84 -10.04 4.33 -11.82
N ARG A 85 -11.19 3.67 -11.65
CA ARG A 85 -11.98 3.71 -10.41
C ARG A 85 -11.46 2.68 -9.41
N LEU A 86 -11.54 2.99 -8.12
CA LEU A 86 -11.26 2.02 -7.07
C LEU A 86 -12.40 1.00 -6.99
N ASP A 87 -12.06 -0.28 -6.97
CA ASP A 87 -13.00 -1.39 -6.89
C ASP A 87 -12.80 -2.16 -5.58
N PHE A 88 -13.55 -1.73 -4.56
CA PHE A 88 -13.49 -2.33 -3.23
C PHE A 88 -14.06 -3.77 -3.22
N THR A 89 -15.07 -4.05 -4.05
CA THR A 89 -15.67 -5.38 -4.16
C THR A 89 -14.65 -6.38 -4.71
N ALA A 90 -13.93 -6.01 -5.76
CA ALA A 90 -12.85 -6.83 -6.31
C ALA A 90 -11.73 -7.06 -5.29
N LEU A 91 -11.36 -6.02 -4.52
CA LEU A 91 -10.38 -6.15 -3.44
C LEU A 91 -10.82 -7.16 -2.38
N GLN A 92 -12.09 -7.15 -1.96
CA GLN A 92 -12.65 -8.10 -0.99
C GLN A 92 -12.62 -9.55 -1.49
N ARG A 93 -12.99 -9.78 -2.76
CA ARG A 93 -12.98 -11.13 -3.38
C ARG A 93 -11.60 -11.77 -3.36
N ARG A 94 -10.52 -10.98 -3.37
CA ARG A 94 -9.14 -11.51 -3.27
C ARG A 94 -8.83 -12.16 -1.93
N LEU A 95 -9.55 -11.83 -0.85
CA LEU A 95 -9.34 -12.45 0.47
C LEU A 95 -9.99 -13.83 0.60
N THR A 96 -10.98 -14.16 -0.23
CA THR A 96 -11.71 -15.43 -0.16
C THR A 96 -11.15 -16.48 -1.11
N THR A 97 -10.60 -16.05 -2.26
CA THR A 97 -10.08 -16.97 -3.30
C THR A 97 -8.61 -16.66 -3.59
N PRO A 98 -7.66 -17.37 -2.95
CA PRO A 98 -6.24 -17.26 -3.28
C PRO A 98 -6.02 -17.62 -4.76
N GLY A 99 -5.37 -16.75 -5.52
CA GLY A 99 -5.13 -17.01 -6.94
C GLY A 99 -6.23 -16.55 -7.90
N ALA A 100 -7.30 -15.88 -7.45
CA ALA A 100 -8.20 -15.11 -8.33
C ALA A 100 -7.51 -13.89 -9.00
N ALA A 101 -6.17 -13.86 -8.95
CA ALA A 101 -5.29 -12.81 -9.43
C ALA A 101 -5.06 -12.98 -10.93
N ALA A 102 -5.75 -12.17 -11.74
CA ALA A 102 -5.25 -11.74 -13.05
C ALA A 102 -5.96 -10.46 -13.53
N ASP A 103 -7.26 -10.30 -13.25
CA ASP A 103 -8.06 -9.32 -14.02
C ASP A 103 -8.02 -7.88 -13.49
N ALA A 104 -7.48 -7.62 -12.30
CA ALA A 104 -7.37 -6.26 -11.78
C ALA A 104 -6.11 -6.04 -10.92
N PRO A 105 -5.19 -5.15 -11.33
CA PRO A 105 -3.95 -4.89 -10.60
C PRO A 105 -4.24 -4.23 -9.25
N ALA A 106 -3.75 -4.85 -8.17
CA ALA A 106 -3.74 -4.19 -6.87
C ALA A 106 -2.59 -3.18 -6.78
N SER A 107 -2.86 -2.05 -6.14
CA SER A 107 -1.89 -0.97 -5.90
C SER A 107 -1.78 -0.70 -4.42
N TYR A 108 -0.56 -0.35 -3.97
CA TYR A 108 -0.33 0.14 -2.62
C TYR A 108 -0.25 1.67 -2.66
N ASN A 109 -1.25 2.35 -2.10
CA ASN A 109 -1.25 3.79 -1.91
C ASN A 109 -0.64 4.12 -0.55
N ARG A 110 0.49 4.81 -0.54
CA ARG A 110 1.22 5.12 0.69
C ARG A 110 0.55 6.29 1.42
N SER A 111 0.18 6.10 2.69
CA SER A 111 -0.02 7.24 3.60
C SER A 111 1.34 7.71 4.07
N THR A 112 1.65 9.01 4.01
CA THR A 112 3.00 9.61 4.05
C THR A 112 3.99 9.23 5.20
N HIS A 113 3.68 8.32 6.11
CA HIS A 113 4.52 8.01 7.27
C HIS A 113 5.32 6.71 7.08
N GLY A 114 6.46 6.81 6.38
CA GLY A 114 7.46 5.73 6.34
C GLY A 114 8.60 6.02 7.32
N PHE A 115 8.74 5.23 8.37
CA PHE A 115 9.92 5.32 9.23
C PHE A 115 11.05 4.47 8.63
N ALA A 116 12.07 5.14 8.10
CA ALA A 116 13.33 4.53 7.70
C ALA A 116 14.45 5.04 8.61
N GLY A 117 15.24 4.13 9.19
CA GLY A 117 16.57 4.49 9.67
C GLY A 117 17.37 5.03 8.48
N ARG A 118 17.88 6.26 8.61
CA ARG A 118 18.44 7.10 7.52
C ARG A 118 17.48 7.40 6.37
N LEU A 119 16.81 8.53 6.50
CA LEU A 119 16.02 9.22 5.49
C LEU A 119 16.84 9.47 4.21
N ARG A 120 16.54 8.72 3.14
CA ARG A 120 16.76 9.21 1.77
C ARG A 120 15.42 9.69 1.22
N ARG A 121 15.33 10.98 0.91
CA ARG A 121 14.17 11.61 0.29
C ARG A 121 14.01 11.06 -1.13
N VAL A 122 13.16 10.04 -1.30
CA VAL A 122 12.75 9.58 -2.63
C VAL A 122 11.68 10.55 -3.13
N ARG A 123 12.06 11.47 -4.03
CA ARG A 123 11.10 12.33 -4.76
C ARG A 123 10.34 11.46 -5.74
N TYR A 124 9.01 11.40 -5.63
CA TYR A 124 8.15 10.66 -6.53
C TYR A 124 7.22 11.63 -7.28
N ARG A 125 7.22 11.57 -8.61
CA ARG A 125 6.23 12.26 -9.45
C ARG A 125 4.99 11.36 -9.55
N SER A 126 3.86 11.86 -9.07
CA SER A 126 2.49 11.35 -9.28
C SER A 126 2.20 9.88 -8.92
N GLY A 127 1.85 9.64 -7.65
CA GLY A 127 0.52 9.14 -7.28
C GLY A 127 0.12 7.67 -7.42
N GLN A 128 0.84 6.79 -8.14
CA GLN A 128 0.50 5.36 -8.20
C GLN A 128 1.75 4.49 -8.42
N VAL A 129 1.92 3.42 -7.63
CA VAL A 129 2.73 2.28 -8.09
C VAL A 129 1.80 1.44 -8.98
N ARG A 130 1.74 1.79 -10.27
CA ARG A 130 1.14 0.89 -11.27
C ARG A 130 2.11 -0.24 -11.53
N LEU A 131 1.77 -1.44 -11.09
CA LEU A 131 2.43 -2.66 -11.57
C LEU A 131 2.09 -2.79 -13.06
N ARG A 132 3.08 -2.58 -13.93
CA ARG A 132 2.94 -2.99 -15.32
C ARG A 132 2.89 -4.52 -15.34
N PRO A 133 1.99 -5.16 -16.11
CA PRO A 133 2.10 -6.58 -16.37
C PRO A 133 3.49 -6.84 -16.94
N ALA A 134 4.17 -7.87 -16.45
CA ALA A 134 5.30 -8.45 -17.17
C ALA A 134 4.74 -9.15 -18.41
N LEU A 135 4.32 -8.39 -19.42
CA LEU A 135 4.20 -8.88 -20.77
C LEU A 135 5.51 -8.54 -21.47
N SER A 136 6.28 -9.61 -21.60
CA SER A 136 7.41 -9.85 -22.50
C SER A 136 7.57 -8.86 -23.65
N ALA A 137 8.81 -8.43 -23.81
CA ALA A 137 9.34 -8.07 -25.12
C ALA A 137 9.02 -9.16 -26.13
N LEU A 138 8.26 -8.80 -27.16
CA LEU A 138 8.41 -9.22 -28.55
C LEU A 138 8.00 -8.01 -29.40
#